data_AF-A0A0N4UXT9-F1
#
_entry.id   AF-A0A0N4UXT9-F1
#
_cell.length_a   1.000
_cell.length_b   1.000
_cell.length_c   1.000
_cell.angle_alpha   90.00
_cell.angle_beta   90.00
_cell.angle_gamma   90.00
#
_symmetry.space_group_name_H-M   'P 1'
#
loop_
_entity.id
_entity.type
_entity.pdbx_description
1 polymer ?
#
loop_
_entity_poly.entity_id
_entity_poly.type
_entity_poly.pdbx_seq_one_letter_code
_entity_poly.pdbx_strand_id
1 'polypeptide(L)'
;MASYAMLNLRLRPSENLQRMIAVRTLFGRKKKYITPGETRHQLKPPPDEKGYMKYTRYWSNIAAFEPQLRTGDTLSRALFGKLKESYELYPFHLLATVYVIITGLFIYLTTTTIEFGNVRYKTWPYLRDKYWKYTTLPTDPTGATHQRFPLMEQLLDEIEEASQARRKEDEAREQAMKAYSDHKKHR
;
A
#
# COMPACT_ATOMS: atom_id res chain seq x y z
N MET A 1 -0.92 -4.25 -31.08
CA MET A 1 -0.45 -3.36 -30.00
C MET A 1 -0.68 -4.06 -28.67
N ALA A 2 0.40 -4.39 -27.96
CA ALA A 2 0.34 -5.11 -26.68
C ALA A 2 -0.12 -4.14 -25.56
N SER A 3 -1.14 -4.57 -24.83
CA SER A 3 -1.83 -3.81 -23.78
C SER A 3 -0.97 -3.75 -22.51
N TYR A 4 -0.44 -2.57 -22.18
CA TYR A 4 0.22 -2.28 -20.90
C TYR A 4 -0.82 -1.91 -19.84
N ALA A 5 -1.58 -2.90 -19.39
CA ALA A 5 -2.53 -2.78 -18.28
C ALA A 5 -2.01 -3.56 -17.05
N MET A 6 -0.99 -3.03 -16.39
CA MET A 6 -0.45 -3.45 -15.09
C MET A 6 0.05 -2.15 -14.44
N LEU A 7 -0.25 -1.70 -13.22
CA LEU A 7 -0.81 -2.31 -12.02
C LEU A 7 -1.36 -1.16 -11.15
N ASN A 8 -2.68 -1.01 -11.11
CA ASN A 8 -3.35 -0.40 -9.96
C ASN A 8 -4.37 -1.41 -9.45
N LEU A 9 -3.86 -2.51 -8.90
CA LEU A 9 -4.67 -3.48 -8.17
C LEU A 9 -5.07 -2.84 -6.82
N ARG A 10 -5.99 -1.88 -6.85
CA ARG A 10 -6.86 -1.66 -5.69
C ARG A 10 -7.72 -2.90 -5.58
N LEU A 11 -7.26 -3.88 -4.80
CA LEU A 11 -8.08 -4.98 -4.32
C LEU A 11 -9.20 -4.36 -3.46
N ARG A 12 -10.26 -3.85 -4.09
CA ARG A 12 -11.53 -3.64 -3.41
C ARG A 12 -12.09 -5.05 -3.20
N PRO A 13 -12.07 -5.59 -1.97
CA PRO A 13 -12.79 -6.82 -1.72
C PRO A 13 -14.24 -6.60 -2.14
N SER A 14 -14.83 -7.56 -2.85
CA SER A 14 -16.23 -7.45 -3.28
C SER A 14 -17.11 -7.17 -2.05
N GLU A 15 -18.20 -6.42 -2.24
CA GLU A 15 -19.11 -6.07 -1.13
C GLU A 15 -19.59 -7.33 -0.38
N ASN A 16 -19.73 -8.45 -1.10
CA ASN A 16 -20.07 -9.76 -0.55
C ASN A 16 -18.98 -10.30 0.39
N LEU A 17 -17.70 -10.11 0.07
CA LEU A 17 -16.58 -10.52 0.92
C LEU A 17 -16.51 -9.65 2.19
N GLN A 18 -16.74 -8.33 2.06
CA GLN A 18 -16.81 -7.43 3.21
C GLN A 18 -17.96 -7.78 4.15
N ARG A 19 -19.16 -8.04 3.59
CA ARG A 19 -20.33 -8.50 4.36
C ARG A 19 -20.07 -9.85 5.03
N MET A 20 -19.46 -10.79 4.33
CA MET A 20 -19.10 -12.09 4.90
C MET A 20 -18.08 -11.98 6.04
N ILE A 21 -17.06 -11.10 5.90
CA ILE A 21 -16.09 -10.83 6.97
C ILE A 21 -16.77 -10.14 8.15
N ALA A 22 -17.63 -9.14 7.92
CA ALA A 22 -18.38 -8.46 8.96
C ALA A 22 -19.32 -9.42 9.72
N VAL A 23 -20.04 -10.28 9.01
CA VAL A 23 -20.92 -11.28 9.62
C VAL A 23 -20.11 -12.31 10.42
N ARG A 24 -18.97 -12.77 9.91
CA ARG A 24 -18.10 -13.73 10.61
C ARG A 24 -17.43 -13.13 11.85
N THR A 25 -17.10 -11.84 11.82
CA THR A 25 -16.46 -11.14 12.95
C THR A 25 -17.47 -10.74 14.03
N LEU A 26 -18.68 -10.34 13.64
CA LEU A 26 -19.72 -9.88 14.58
C LEU A 26 -20.58 -11.03 15.12
N PHE A 27 -20.92 -12.02 14.30
CA PHE A 27 -21.83 -13.13 14.66
C PHE A 27 -21.15 -14.49 14.71
N GLY A 28 -19.84 -14.57 14.45
CA GLY A 28 -19.08 -15.79 14.64
C GLY A 28 -19.10 -16.22 16.10
N ARG A 29 -19.80 -17.32 16.42
CA ARG A 29 -19.70 -17.96 17.74
C ARG A 29 -18.23 -18.29 17.99
N LYS A 30 -17.60 -17.61 18.96
CA LYS A 30 -16.26 -17.98 19.44
C LYS A 30 -16.35 -19.43 19.94
N LYS A 31 -15.64 -20.35 19.29
CA LYS A 31 -15.55 -21.73 19.79
C LYS A 31 -14.94 -21.65 21.19
N LYS A 32 -15.65 -22.17 22.19
CA LYS A 32 -15.09 -22.31 23.55
C LYS A 32 -14.12 -23.47 23.49
N TYR A 33 -12.83 -23.14 23.50
CA TYR A 33 -11.79 -24.14 23.60
C TYR A 33 -11.77 -24.73 25.00
N ILE A 34 -11.50 -26.03 25.09
CA ILE A 34 -11.33 -26.72 26.37
C ILE A 34 -9.82 -26.79 26.63
N THR A 35 -9.36 -26.24 27.75
CA THR A 35 -8.00 -26.49 28.23
C THR A 35 -8.02 -27.84 28.96
N PRO A 36 -7.25 -28.84 28.53
CA PRO A 36 -7.22 -30.12 29.23
C PRO A 36 -6.68 -29.92 30.65
N GLY A 37 -7.22 -30.68 31.61
CA GLY A 37 -6.74 -30.69 32.99
C GLY A 37 -5.29 -31.15 33.11
N GLU A 38 -4.71 -30.96 34.30
CA GLU A 38 -3.33 -31.35 34.60
C GLU A 38 -3.06 -32.84 34.33
N THR A 39 -1.81 -33.20 34.07
CA THR A 39 -1.43 -34.60 33.85
C THR A 39 -1.80 -35.45 35.06
N ARG A 40 -2.43 -36.61 34.81
CA ARG A 40 -2.79 -37.55 35.88
C ARG A 40 -1.59 -38.01 36.71
N HIS A 41 -0.41 -38.02 36.11
CA HIS A 41 0.84 -38.34 36.77
C HIS A 41 1.79 -37.15 36.64
N GLN A 42 2.23 -36.63 37.78
CA GLN A 42 3.32 -35.66 37.89
C GLN A 42 4.46 -36.36 38.62
N LEU A 43 5.67 -36.29 38.06
CA LEU A 43 6.85 -36.78 38.75
C LEU A 43 7.10 -35.86 39.95
N LYS A 44 7.22 -36.45 41.13
CA LYS A 44 7.64 -35.70 42.31
C LYS A 44 9.13 -35.37 42.15
N PRO A 45 9.58 -34.17 42.54
CA PRO A 45 11.01 -33.87 42.53
C PRO A 45 11.75 -34.87 43.44
N PRO A 46 13.02 -35.19 43.12
CA PRO A 46 13.85 -36.03 43.96
C PRO A 46 13.92 -35.48 45.39
N PRO A 47 14.00 -36.34 46.42
CA PRO A 47 13.92 -35.92 47.82
C PRO A 47 15.03 -34.95 48.25
N ASP A 48 16.19 -34.95 47.57
CA ASP A 48 17.33 -34.08 47.86
C ASP A 48 17.31 -32.72 47.13
N GLU A 49 16.39 -32.51 46.17
CA GLU A 49 16.33 -31.28 45.37
C GLU A 49 15.02 -30.52 45.60
N LYS A 50 15.13 -29.27 46.07
CA LYS A 50 13.98 -28.35 46.14
C LYS A 50 13.79 -27.70 44.76
N GLY A 51 12.88 -28.24 43.95
CA GLY A 51 12.55 -27.71 42.63
C GLY A 51 11.07 -27.77 42.29
N TYR A 52 10.60 -26.85 41.45
CA TYR A 52 9.22 -26.84 40.93
C TYR A 52 9.16 -27.64 39.62
N MET A 53 8.88 -28.94 39.71
CA MET A 53 8.68 -29.80 38.53
C MET A 53 7.20 -29.90 38.19
N LYS A 54 6.69 -28.96 37.38
CA LYS A 54 5.32 -29.03 36.83
C LYS A 54 5.38 -29.27 35.32
N TYR A 55 5.15 -30.51 34.91
CA TYR A 55 5.06 -30.85 33.49
C TYR A 55 3.69 -30.46 32.94
N THR A 56 3.65 -29.54 31.99
CA THR A 56 2.44 -29.27 31.20
C THR A 56 2.36 -30.25 30.03
N ARG A 57 1.19 -30.85 29.82
CA ARG A 57 0.94 -31.76 28.68
C ARG A 57 0.82 -30.97 27.38
N TYR A 58 1.54 -31.38 26.34
CA TYR A 58 1.20 -31.01 24.97
C TYR A 58 -0.02 -31.82 24.52
N TRP A 59 -1.12 -31.14 24.18
CA TRP A 59 -2.32 -31.80 23.67
C TRP A 59 -2.33 -31.74 22.15
N SER A 60 -2.90 -32.77 21.52
CA SER A 60 -2.93 -32.90 20.06
C SER A 60 -3.76 -31.78 19.42
N ASN A 61 -3.51 -31.52 18.14
CA ASN A 61 -4.24 -30.57 17.30
C ASN A 61 -5.68 -31.05 17.00
N ILE A 62 -6.48 -31.26 18.04
CA ILE A 62 -7.90 -31.56 17.95
C ILE A 62 -8.65 -30.23 18.00
N ALA A 63 -9.62 -30.05 17.12
CA ALA A 63 -10.37 -28.80 16.96
C ALA A 63 -11.16 -28.33 18.21
N ALA A 64 -11.28 -29.20 19.23
CA ALA A 64 -11.93 -28.91 20.51
C ALA A 64 -10.98 -28.30 21.55
N PHE A 65 -9.67 -28.53 21.43
CA PHE A 65 -8.69 -28.01 22.38
C PHE A 65 -8.14 -26.65 21.93
N GLU A 66 -7.68 -25.86 22.90
CA GLU A 66 -7.10 -24.55 22.62
C GLU A 66 -5.84 -24.73 21.78
N PRO A 67 -5.67 -24.04 20.64
CA PRO A 67 -4.46 -24.18 19.87
C PRO A 67 -3.26 -23.79 20.73
N GLN A 68 -2.31 -24.72 20.91
CA GLN A 68 -1.04 -24.44 21.55
C GLN A 68 -0.22 -23.59 20.58
N LEU A 69 -0.51 -22.29 20.53
CA LEU A 69 0.26 -21.33 19.74
C LEU A 69 1.69 -21.41 20.24
N ARG A 70 2.56 -22.10 19.48
CA ARG A 70 3.99 -22.12 19.76
C ARG A 70 4.46 -20.67 19.82
N THR A 71 5.35 -20.40 20.75
CA THR A 71 6.02 -19.11 20.89
C THR A 71 6.71 -18.77 19.56
N GLY A 72 6.04 -18.04 18.66
CA GLY A 72 6.60 -17.66 17.35
C GLY A 72 5.63 -17.52 16.17
N ASP A 73 4.40 -18.04 16.23
CA ASP A 73 3.61 -18.26 14.98
C ASP A 73 2.90 -17.03 14.38
N THR A 74 2.98 -15.83 14.98
CA THR A 74 2.38 -14.62 14.37
C THR A 74 3.42 -13.53 14.13
N LEU A 75 3.35 -12.88 12.96
CA LEU A 75 4.16 -11.72 12.59
C LEU A 75 4.08 -10.61 13.65
N SER A 76 2.89 -10.39 14.21
CA SER A 76 2.68 -9.45 15.31
C SER A 76 3.38 -9.86 16.61
N ARG A 77 3.51 -11.16 16.90
CA ARG A 77 4.21 -11.66 18.08
C ARG A 77 5.72 -11.78 17.86
N ALA A 78 6.17 -11.97 16.62
CA ALA A 78 7.59 -11.87 16.26
C ALA A 78 8.10 -10.43 16.40
N LEU A 79 7.31 -9.45 15.94
CA LEU A 79 7.67 -8.03 16.03
C LEU A 79 7.40 -7.44 17.41
N PHE A 80 6.30 -7.82 18.08
CA PHE A 80 5.87 -7.16 19.31
C PHE A 80 5.80 -8.04 20.57
N GLY A 81 6.00 -9.36 20.45
CA GLY A 81 5.67 -10.31 21.51
C GLY A 81 6.59 -10.30 22.73
N LYS A 82 7.80 -9.71 22.61
CA LYS A 82 8.78 -9.61 23.70
C LYS A 82 9.13 -8.17 24.09
N LEU A 83 8.39 -7.15 23.60
CA LEU A 83 8.73 -5.76 23.92
C LEU A 83 8.79 -5.48 25.42
N LYS A 84 7.89 -6.10 26.21
CA LYS A 84 7.83 -5.88 27.67
C LYS A 84 9.01 -6.51 28.42
N GLU A 85 9.62 -7.57 27.87
CA GLU A 85 10.70 -8.32 28.52
C GLU A 85 12.09 -7.87 28.05
N SER A 86 12.20 -7.39 26.80
CA SER A 86 13.48 -7.03 26.17
C SER A 86 13.60 -5.52 26.01
N TYR A 87 14.08 -4.85 27.06
CA TYR A 87 14.32 -3.40 27.09
C TYR A 87 15.30 -2.93 26.00
N GLU A 88 16.20 -3.80 25.56
CA GLU A 88 17.17 -3.55 24.49
C GLU A 88 16.52 -3.29 23.12
N LEU A 89 15.26 -3.71 22.94
CA LEU A 89 14.53 -3.56 21.66
C LEU A 89 13.84 -2.20 21.51
N TYR A 90 13.62 -1.45 22.60
CA TYR A 90 12.97 -0.13 22.53
C TYR A 90 13.66 0.88 21.60
N PRO A 91 15.00 1.06 21.60
CA PRO A 91 15.64 1.99 20.68
C PRO A 91 15.43 1.61 19.21
N PHE A 92 15.40 0.31 18.88
CA PHE A 92 15.12 -0.16 17.52
C PHE A 92 13.69 0.13 17.08
N HIS A 93 12.71 -0.07 17.96
CA HIS A 93 11.31 0.27 17.66
C HIS A 93 11.09 1.78 17.51
N LEU A 94 11.77 2.59 18.34
CA LEU A 94 11.72 4.04 18.22
C LEU A 94 12.31 4.48 16.87
N LEU A 95 13.49 3.99 16.52
CA LEU A 95 14.15 4.31 15.26
C LEU A 95 13.31 3.89 14.05
N ALA A 96 12.73 2.69 14.08
CA ALA A 96 11.85 2.21 13.02
C ALA A 96 10.60 3.10 12.87
N THR A 97 10.00 3.52 13.99
CA THR A 97 8.82 4.40 13.98
C THR A 97 9.15 5.77 13.40
N VAL A 98 10.26 6.38 13.84
CA VAL A 98 10.75 7.66 13.30
C VAL A 98 11.04 7.54 11.81
N TYR A 99 11.68 6.46 11.38
CA TYR A 99 11.98 6.19 9.97
C TYR A 99 10.71 6.10 9.11
N VAL A 100 9.69 5.37 9.57
CA VAL A 100 8.41 5.26 8.86
C VAL A 100 7.70 6.61 8.77
N ILE A 101 7.75 7.43 9.83
CA ILE A 101 7.17 8.78 9.83
C ILE A 101 7.90 9.69 8.83
N ILE A 102 9.24 9.73 8.87
CA ILE A 102 10.05 10.56 7.96
C ILE A 102 9.83 10.11 6.52
N THR A 103 9.85 8.81 6.25
CA THR A 103 9.62 8.27 4.91
C THR A 103 8.21 8.55 4.43
N GLY A 104 7.20 8.42 5.30
CA GLY A 104 5.82 8.75 5.00
C GLY A 104 5.64 10.24 4.68
N LEU A 105 6.25 11.13 5.47
CA LEU A 105 6.28 12.57 5.22
C LEU A 105 7.01 12.89 3.92
N PHE A 106 8.15 12.25 3.66
CA PHE A 106 8.90 12.41 2.42
C PHE A 106 8.08 11.99 1.20
N ILE A 107 7.42 10.84 1.24
CA ILE A 107 6.53 10.37 0.17
C ILE A 107 5.35 11.33 0.02
N TYR A 108 4.75 11.79 1.12
CA TYR A 108 3.64 12.74 1.08
C TYR A 108 4.06 14.06 0.43
N LEU A 109 5.18 14.64 0.86
CA LEU A 109 5.70 15.89 0.30
C LEU A 109 6.09 15.72 -1.16
N THR A 110 6.83 14.66 -1.50
CA THR A 110 7.23 14.41 -2.89
C THR A 110 6.05 14.13 -3.80
N THR A 111 5.03 13.40 -3.37
CA THR A 111 3.84 13.16 -4.22
C THR A 111 2.91 14.36 -4.34
N THR A 112 2.99 15.32 -3.40
CA THR A 112 2.21 16.57 -3.44
C THR A 112 2.93 17.67 -4.21
N THR A 113 4.26 17.73 -4.17
CA THR A 113 5.05 18.71 -4.93
C THR A 113 5.43 18.21 -6.32
N ILE A 114 5.83 16.94 -6.44
CA ILE A 114 6.12 16.29 -7.70
C ILE A 114 4.80 15.66 -8.15
N GLU A 115 4.08 16.40 -8.98
CA GLU A 115 2.76 16.05 -9.48
C GLU A 115 2.78 14.75 -10.35
N PHE A 116 2.95 13.57 -9.75
CA PHE A 116 3.13 12.30 -10.47
C PHE A 116 1.83 11.73 -11.10
N GLY A 117 0.66 12.27 -10.77
CA GLY A 117 -0.58 11.47 -10.85
C GLY A 117 -1.49 11.63 -12.07
N ASN A 118 -1.39 12.68 -12.89
CA ASN A 118 -2.44 12.93 -13.89
C ASN A 118 -1.94 13.66 -15.14
N VAL A 119 -1.27 12.93 -16.04
CA VAL A 119 -0.81 13.45 -17.34
C VAL A 119 -1.97 13.99 -18.20
N ARG A 120 -3.19 13.51 -17.96
CA ARG A 120 -4.39 13.84 -18.76
C ARG A 120 -4.90 15.28 -18.58
N TYR A 121 -4.60 15.92 -17.45
CA TYR A 121 -5.02 17.30 -17.16
C TYR A 121 -3.86 18.30 -17.21
N LYS A 122 -2.69 17.84 -17.65
CA LYS A 122 -1.45 18.62 -17.69
C LYS A 122 -1.10 18.95 -19.13
N THR A 123 -1.98 19.68 -19.79
CA THR A 123 -1.67 20.26 -21.09
C THR A 123 -0.74 21.46 -20.90
N TRP A 124 0.05 21.77 -21.93
CA TRP A 124 0.95 22.93 -21.89
C TRP A 124 0.29 24.25 -21.41
N PRO A 125 -0.96 24.60 -21.81
CA PRO A 125 -1.65 25.79 -21.32
C PRO A 125 -1.80 25.85 -19.78
N TYR A 126 -2.03 24.71 -19.14
CA TYR A 126 -2.13 24.63 -17.68
C TYR A 126 -0.77 24.83 -17.00
N LEU A 127 0.28 24.26 -17.57
CA LEU A 127 1.65 24.37 -17.07
C LEU A 127 2.20 25.78 -17.27
N ARG A 128 1.88 26.43 -18.39
CA ARG A 128 2.34 27.79 -18.74
C ARG A 128 2.08 28.81 -17.64
N ASP A 129 0.92 28.74 -17.00
CA ASP A 129 0.54 29.67 -15.93
C ASP A 129 1.24 29.40 -14.60
N LYS A 130 1.82 28.21 -14.43
CA LYS A 130 2.26 27.68 -13.14
C LYS A 130 3.77 27.45 -13.05
N TYR A 131 4.43 27.09 -14.14
CA TYR A 131 5.81 26.59 -14.13
C TYR A 131 6.82 27.57 -13.51
N TRP A 132 6.62 28.87 -13.70
CA TRP A 132 7.50 29.91 -13.16
C TRP A 132 7.14 30.32 -11.72
N LYS A 133 5.93 29.98 -11.23
CA LYS A 133 5.43 30.39 -9.90
C LYS A 133 5.87 29.46 -8.77
N TYR A 134 6.10 28.18 -9.06
CA TYR A 134 6.43 27.19 -8.05
C TYR A 134 7.92 26.95 -7.99
N THR A 135 8.49 27.08 -6.79
CA THR A 135 9.90 26.74 -6.50
C THR A 135 10.21 25.30 -6.89
N THR A 136 10.93 25.13 -7.99
CA THR A 136 11.34 23.81 -8.49
C THR A 136 12.52 23.26 -7.71
N LEU A 137 13.33 24.14 -7.11
CA LEU A 137 14.52 23.78 -6.34
C LEU A 137 14.54 24.48 -4.98
N PRO A 138 14.62 23.75 -3.86
CA PRO A 138 14.80 24.36 -2.53
C PRO A 138 16.14 25.11 -2.40
N THR A 139 17.07 24.90 -3.34
CA THR A 139 18.41 25.47 -3.38
C THR A 139 18.53 26.77 -4.18
N ASP A 140 17.44 27.34 -4.70
CA ASP A 140 17.46 28.66 -5.36
C ASP A 140 16.77 29.74 -4.49
N PRO A 141 17.45 30.27 -3.46
CA PRO A 141 16.91 31.35 -2.63
C PRO A 141 16.77 32.67 -3.39
N THR A 142 17.55 32.85 -4.46
CA THR A 142 17.56 34.03 -5.33
C THR A 142 16.40 34.07 -6.31
N GLY A 143 15.74 32.94 -6.55
CA GLY A 143 14.64 32.83 -7.50
C GLY A 143 15.05 33.07 -8.96
N ALA A 144 16.35 32.96 -9.29
CA ALA A 144 16.86 33.20 -10.63
C ALA A 144 16.29 32.20 -11.66
N THR A 145 15.94 30.99 -11.20
CA THR A 145 15.32 29.93 -12.01
C THR A 145 13.82 30.14 -12.26
N HIS A 146 13.20 31.16 -11.64
CA HIS A 146 11.76 31.49 -11.77
C HIS A 146 11.45 32.54 -12.85
N GLN A 147 12.42 32.85 -13.71
CA GLN A 147 12.18 33.77 -14.80
C GLN A 147 11.43 33.09 -15.95
N ARG A 148 10.48 33.83 -16.53
CA ARG A 148 9.82 33.38 -17.75
C ARG A 148 10.81 33.39 -18.89
N PHE A 149 10.76 32.36 -19.72
CA PHE A 149 11.57 32.25 -20.93
C PHE A 149 10.66 32.37 -22.17
N PRO A 150 10.49 33.58 -22.73
CA PRO A 150 9.49 33.83 -23.78
C PRO A 150 9.72 32.96 -25.03
N LEU A 151 10.98 32.76 -25.41
CA LEU A 151 11.34 31.95 -26.57
C LEU A 151 10.95 30.47 -26.39
N MET A 152 11.16 29.92 -25.19
CA MET A 152 10.78 28.56 -24.87
C MET A 152 9.25 28.42 -24.84
N GLU A 153 8.54 29.43 -24.30
CA GLU A 153 7.08 29.42 -24.28
C GLU A 153 6.49 29.40 -25.70
N GLN A 154 7.02 30.23 -26.61
CA GLN A 154 6.59 30.25 -28.01
C GLN A 154 6.80 28.90 -28.68
N LEU A 155 7.97 28.28 -28.49
CA LEU A 155 8.28 26.98 -29.07
C LEU A 155 7.34 25.88 -28.54
N LEU A 156 6.98 25.92 -27.26
CA LEU A 156 6.04 24.96 -26.67
C LEU A 156 4.60 25.20 -27.11
N ASP A 157 4.20 26.46 -27.32
CA ASP A 157 2.90 26.80 -27.90
C ASP A 157 2.75 26.18 -29.31
N GLU A 158 3.79 26.31 -30.16
CA GLU A 158 3.81 25.74 -31.52
C GLU A 158 3.76 24.20 -31.51
N ILE A 159 4.50 23.56 -30.60
CA ILE A 159 4.49 22.10 -30.45
C ILE A 159 3.11 21.61 -30.00
N GLU A 160 2.49 22.29 -29.04
CA GLU A 160 1.15 21.94 -28.56
C GLU A 160 0.12 22.08 -29.69
N GLU A 161 0.15 23.18 -30.45
CA GLU A 161 -0.73 23.39 -31.61
C GLU A 161 -0.56 22.29 -32.66
N ALA A 162 0.69 21.97 -33.04
CA ALA A 162 0.99 20.90 -33.98
C ALA A 162 0.53 19.53 -33.47
N SER A 163 0.67 19.27 -32.16
CA SER A 163 0.24 18.01 -31.54
C SER A 163 -1.29 17.86 -31.57
N GLN A 164 -2.03 18.96 -31.33
CA GLN A 164 -3.49 18.97 -31.36
C GLN A 164 -4.02 18.80 -32.79
N ALA A 165 -3.37 19.40 -33.78
CA ALA A 165 -3.71 19.20 -35.19
C ALA A 165 -3.61 17.72 -35.59
N ARG A 166 -2.49 17.06 -35.27
CA ARG A 166 -2.31 15.62 -35.54
C ARG A 166 -3.35 14.76 -34.84
N ARG A 167 -3.68 15.08 -33.58
CA ARG A 167 -4.67 14.35 -32.80
C ARG A 167 -6.07 14.44 -33.42
N LYS A 168 -6.47 15.62 -33.90
CA LYS A 168 -7.74 15.81 -34.62
C LYS A 168 -7.78 15.03 -35.93
N GLU A 169 -6.68 15.00 -36.67
CA GLU A 169 -6.57 14.21 -37.91
C GLU A 169 -6.73 12.70 -37.63
N ASP A 170 -6.08 12.18 -36.60
CA ASP A 170 -6.18 10.77 -36.21
C ASP A 170 -7.59 10.42 -35.72
N GLU A 171 -8.22 11.29 -34.91
CA GLU A 171 -9.61 11.11 -34.48
C GLU A 171 -10.59 11.11 -35.67
N ALA A 172 -10.39 11.99 -36.66
CA ALA A 172 -11.19 12.01 -37.88
C ALA A 172 -11.01 10.72 -38.71
N ARG A 173 -9.78 10.19 -38.81
CA ARG A 173 -9.50 8.91 -39.48
C ARG A 173 -10.17 7.73 -38.75
N GLU A 174 -10.10 7.69 -37.43
CA GLU A 174 -10.77 6.67 -36.62
C GLU A 174 -12.29 6.70 -36.79
N GLN A 175 -12.88 7.90 -36.80
CA GLN A 175 -14.32 8.06 -37.03
C GLN A 175 -14.73 7.61 -38.44
N ALA A 176 -13.95 7.95 -39.46
CA ALA A 176 -14.19 7.50 -40.83
C ALA A 176 -14.09 5.97 -40.97
N MET A 177 -13.07 5.36 -40.35
CA MET A 177 -12.90 3.90 -40.33
C MET A 177 -14.06 3.21 -39.59
N LYS A 178 -14.50 3.78 -38.47
CA LYS A 178 -15.64 3.26 -37.71
C LYS A 178 -16.93 3.33 -38.54
N ALA A 179 -17.22 4.48 -39.15
CA ALA A 179 -18.38 4.66 -40.03
C ALA A 179 -18.36 3.70 -41.22
N TYR A 180 -17.19 3.48 -41.83
CA TYR A 180 -17.02 2.49 -42.90
C TYR A 180 -17.30 1.06 -42.41
N SER A 181 -16.78 0.71 -41.22
CA SER A 181 -16.99 -0.62 -40.63
C SER A 181 -18.46 -0.88 -40.29
N ASP A 182 -19.17 0.14 -39.78
CA ASP A 182 -20.59 0.06 -39.45
C ASP A 182 -21.43 -0.09 -40.73
N HIS A 183 -21.16 0.70 -41.78
CA HIS A 183 -21.83 0.57 -43.08
C HIS A 183 -21.63 -0.83 -43.69
N LYS A 184 -20.43 -1.41 -43.59
CA LYS A 184 -20.16 -2.77 -44.09
C LYS A 184 -20.92 -3.86 -43.32
N LYS A 185 -21.21 -3.66 -42.03
CA LYS A 185 -21.91 -4.64 -41.19
C LYS A 185 -23.42 -4.73 -41.48
N HIS A 186 -24.00 -3.68 -42.08
CA HIS A 186 -25.43 -3.60 -42.41
C HIS A 186 -25.77 -3.94 -43.87
N ARG A 187 -24.76 -4.28 -44.70
CA ARG A 187 -24.95 -4.91 -46.01
C ARG A 187 -24.80 -6.42 -45.90
#